data_AF-X1NUK1-F1
#
_entry.id   AF-X1NUK1-F1
#
_cell.length_a   1.000
_cell.length_b   1.000
_cell.length_c   1.000
_cell.angle_alpha   90.00
_cell.angle_beta   90.00
_cell.angle_gamma   90.00
#
_symmetry.space_group_name_H-M   'P 1'
#
loop_
_entity.id
_entity.type
_entity.pdbx_description
1 polymer ?
#
loop_
_entity_poly.entity_id
_entity_poly.type
_entity_poly.pdbx_seq_one_letter_code
_entity_poly.pdbx_strand_id
1 'polypeptide(L)'
;GGFKKLSEFDKRVAWIRQILDWQKELKDPRDYMESLKLDLFEEEVFVFTPKGKVVNLPRGATTIDFAYQIHSDVGHNAIGAKINGNMIPIETVLKNGDIVEIIVSKTKKGPSRDWLNVVKTSRARNKIKQWFSKEQRQETYNAGRDIMLKILRKNGLSFKSAPLEIFEEVAKEINFRKVDTLFRGIGSHKVSAHQVFTRIVKKLSQTKPKKELTIEDIHKKEAEEKVSSGIKVSGMEEVLVTIARCCNPVPGDNILG
;
A
#
# COMPACT_ATOMS: atom_id res chain seq x y z
N GLY A 1 -29.56 2.88 48.09
CA GLY A 1 -28.34 3.70 47.98
C GLY A 1 -28.56 4.75 46.92
N GLY A 2 -28.49 6.04 47.28
CA GLY A 2 -28.91 7.15 46.41
C GLY A 2 -28.03 7.35 45.18
N PHE A 3 -28.67 7.54 44.03
CA PHE A 3 -28.02 7.99 42.81
C PHE A 3 -27.56 9.45 43.00
N LYS A 4 -26.25 9.67 43.12
CA LYS A 4 -25.65 11.00 43.03
C LYS A 4 -25.83 11.51 41.60
N LYS A 5 -26.69 12.52 41.41
CA LYS A 5 -26.71 13.36 40.21
C LYS A 5 -25.31 13.96 40.06
N LEU A 6 -24.58 13.55 39.02
CA LEU A 6 -23.33 14.21 38.64
C LEU A 6 -23.62 15.69 38.38
N SER A 7 -22.84 16.57 39.00
CA SER A 7 -23.03 18.01 38.83
C SER A 7 -22.70 18.39 37.39
N GLU A 8 -23.29 19.49 36.90
CA GLU A 8 -22.97 20.02 35.57
C GLU A 8 -21.46 20.30 35.40
N PHE A 9 -20.78 20.58 36.52
CA PHE A 9 -19.34 20.74 36.61
C PHE A 9 -18.58 19.42 36.37
N ASP A 10 -19.04 18.30 36.95
CA ASP A 10 -18.43 16.99 36.72
C ASP A 10 -18.53 16.56 35.25
N LYS A 11 -19.64 16.91 34.59
CA LYS A 11 -19.82 16.72 33.14
C LYS A 11 -18.81 17.54 32.33
N ARG A 12 -18.61 18.82 32.69
CA ARG A 12 -17.62 19.71 32.05
C ARG A 12 -16.18 19.25 32.27
N VAL A 13 -15.85 18.70 33.43
CA VAL A 13 -14.49 18.20 33.74
C VAL A 13 -14.21 16.86 33.03
N ALA A 14 -15.18 15.95 32.97
CA ALA A 14 -15.07 14.73 32.17
C ALA A 14 -14.87 15.07 30.68
N TRP A 15 -15.57 16.08 30.19
CA TRP A 15 -15.47 16.59 28.82
C TRP A 15 -14.08 17.16 28.50
N ILE A 16 -13.45 17.93 29.39
CA ILE A 16 -12.09 18.44 29.20
C ILE A 16 -11.08 17.30 29.06
N ARG A 17 -11.23 16.20 29.82
CA ARG A 17 -10.37 15.02 29.70
C ARG A 17 -10.56 14.30 28.36
N GLN A 18 -11.79 14.22 27.88
CA GLN A 18 -12.12 13.59 26.60
C GLN A 18 -11.57 14.39 25.40
N ILE A 19 -11.55 15.73 25.50
CA ILE A 19 -10.91 16.63 24.52
C ILE A 19 -9.38 16.41 24.46
N LEU A 20 -8.73 16.28 25.62
CA LEU A 20 -7.28 16.04 25.71
C LEU A 20 -6.87 14.69 25.11
N ASP A 21 -7.70 13.66 25.24
CA ASP A 21 -7.46 12.37 24.61
C ASP A 21 -7.60 12.41 23.08
N TRP A 22 -8.45 13.29 22.54
CA TRP A 22 -8.67 13.45 21.09
C TRP A 22 -7.59 14.27 20.38
N GLN A 23 -6.93 15.21 21.08
CA GLN A 23 -5.78 15.94 20.53
C GLN A 23 -4.69 14.99 20.01
N LYS A 24 -4.59 13.78 20.57
CA LYS A 24 -3.60 12.78 20.18
C LYS A 24 -3.98 11.99 18.92
N GLU A 25 -5.25 11.97 18.48
CA GLU A 25 -5.73 11.05 17.43
C GLU A 25 -6.13 11.70 16.10
N LEU A 26 -6.40 13.02 16.01
CA LEU A 26 -6.96 13.66 14.82
C LEU A 26 -6.01 14.67 14.15
N LYS A 27 -6.00 14.70 12.81
CA LYS A 27 -5.08 15.50 11.98
C LYS A 27 -5.70 16.71 11.27
N ASP A 28 -7.03 16.84 11.22
CA ASP A 28 -7.74 17.94 10.52
C ASP A 28 -8.67 18.73 11.46
N PRO A 29 -8.52 20.07 11.56
CA PRO A 29 -9.36 20.94 12.39
C PRO A 29 -10.84 21.04 11.99
N ARG A 30 -11.21 20.72 10.74
CA ARG A 30 -12.61 20.80 10.27
C ARG A 30 -13.46 19.63 10.74
N ASP A 31 -12.92 18.42 10.64
CA ASP A 31 -13.54 17.21 11.19
C ASP A 31 -13.76 17.32 12.70
N TYR A 32 -12.86 18.03 13.39
CA TYR A 32 -12.94 18.32 14.83
C TYR A 32 -14.15 19.20 15.19
N MET A 33 -14.39 20.28 14.45
CA MET A 33 -15.50 21.20 14.74
C MET A 33 -16.86 20.55 14.48
N GLU A 34 -16.95 19.70 13.46
CA GLU A 34 -18.17 18.94 13.16
C GLU A 34 -18.45 17.86 14.21
N SER A 35 -17.41 17.14 14.67
CA SER A 35 -17.57 16.18 15.78
C SER A 35 -17.99 16.85 17.09
N LEU A 36 -17.43 18.03 17.40
CA LEU A 36 -17.77 18.77 18.61
C LEU A 36 -19.21 19.29 18.61
N LYS A 37 -19.72 19.75 17.45
CA LYS A 37 -21.10 20.23 17.34
C LYS A 37 -22.12 19.12 17.52
N LEU A 38 -21.81 17.90 17.07
CA LEU A 38 -22.67 16.73 17.26
C LEU A 38 -22.74 16.30 18.72
N ASP A 39 -21.63 16.37 19.48
CA ASP A 39 -21.60 15.88 20.86
C ASP A 39 -22.12 16.88 21.92
N LEU A 40 -22.17 18.19 21.64
CA LEU A 40 -22.47 19.21 22.67
C LEU A 40 -23.98 19.39 22.96
N PHE A 41 -24.87 18.91 22.08
CA PHE A 41 -26.32 19.19 22.16
C PHE A 41 -27.22 17.96 22.01
N GLU A 42 -26.67 16.76 21.85
CA GLU A 42 -27.49 15.56 21.68
C GLU A 42 -27.91 14.97 23.03
N GLU A 43 -29.19 14.60 23.13
CA GLU A 43 -29.68 13.79 24.25
C GLU A 43 -28.88 12.49 24.33
N GLU A 44 -28.58 12.00 25.54
CA GLU A 44 -27.82 10.76 25.73
C GLU A 44 -28.74 9.55 25.93
N VAL A 45 -28.28 8.38 25.45
CA VAL A 45 -28.84 7.07 25.80
C VAL A 45 -27.86 6.28 26.67
N PHE A 46 -28.41 5.62 27.70
CA PHE A 46 -27.68 4.80 28.65
C PHE A 46 -27.99 3.32 28.38
N VAL A 47 -26.96 2.60 27.96
CA VAL A 47 -27.03 1.17 27.69
C VAL A 47 -26.09 0.39 28.60
N PHE A 48 -26.34 -0.90 28.74
CA PHE A 48 -25.61 -1.78 29.63
C PHE A 48 -24.86 -2.84 28.84
N THR A 49 -23.64 -3.13 29.27
CA THR A 49 -22.97 -4.37 28.87
C THR A 49 -23.60 -5.56 29.61
N PRO A 50 -23.43 -6.82 29.16
CA PRO A 50 -23.93 -7.99 29.88
C PRO A 50 -23.34 -8.15 31.29
N LYS A 51 -22.20 -7.49 31.56
CA LYS A 51 -21.53 -7.44 32.86
C LYS A 51 -22.06 -6.32 33.77
N GLY A 52 -23.11 -5.61 33.37
CA GLY A 52 -23.72 -4.53 34.16
C GLY A 52 -23.00 -3.18 34.11
N LYS A 53 -21.93 -3.03 33.31
CA LYS A 53 -21.30 -1.71 33.09
C LYS A 53 -22.19 -0.83 32.23
N VAL A 54 -22.45 0.39 32.71
CA VAL A 54 -23.16 1.45 31.97
C VAL A 54 -22.24 2.09 30.93
N VAL A 55 -22.76 2.32 29.74
CA VAL A 55 -22.13 3.04 28.64
C VAL A 55 -23.09 4.12 28.16
N ASN A 56 -22.61 5.37 28.10
CA ASN A 56 -23.35 6.49 27.53
C ASN A 56 -22.99 6.69 26.05
N LEU A 57 -24.00 6.93 25.23
CA LEU A 57 -23.90 7.18 23.80
C LEU A 57 -24.87 8.29 23.40
N PRO A 58 -24.64 9.01 22.29
CA PRO A 58 -25.62 9.96 21.77
C PRO A 58 -26.91 9.26 21.34
N ARG A 59 -28.04 9.95 21.46
CA ARG A 59 -29.34 9.46 20.99
C ARG A 59 -29.27 9.18 19.49
N GLY A 60 -29.77 8.01 19.11
CA GLY A 60 -29.66 7.52 17.74
C GLY A 60 -28.41 6.67 17.48
N ALA A 61 -27.53 6.50 18.47
CA ALA A 61 -26.42 5.56 18.36
C ALA A 61 -26.91 4.12 18.11
N THR A 62 -26.18 3.41 17.27
CA THR A 62 -26.47 2.02 16.89
C THR A 62 -25.65 1.03 17.70
N THR A 63 -25.95 -0.27 17.57
CA THR A 63 -25.12 -1.30 18.22
C THR A 63 -23.67 -1.31 17.69
N ILE A 64 -23.44 -0.84 16.46
CA ILE A 64 -22.10 -0.62 15.90
C ILE A 64 -21.37 0.47 16.68
N ASP A 65 -22.03 1.59 16.97
CA ASP A 65 -21.44 2.67 17.78
C ASP A 65 -21.04 2.16 19.16
N PHE A 66 -21.89 1.36 19.80
CA PHE A 66 -21.57 0.70 21.08
C PHE A 66 -20.36 -0.24 20.98
N ALA A 67 -20.23 -1.02 19.90
CA ALA A 67 -19.08 -1.88 19.68
C ALA A 67 -17.76 -1.08 19.63
N TYR A 68 -17.73 0.05 18.91
CA TYR A 68 -16.55 0.94 18.84
C TYR A 68 -16.30 1.74 20.12
N GLN A 69 -17.34 1.94 20.94
CA GLN A 69 -17.22 2.53 22.27
C GLN A 69 -16.55 1.57 23.26
N ILE A 70 -16.82 0.26 23.16
CA ILE A 70 -16.11 -0.75 23.93
C ILE A 70 -14.64 -0.84 23.47
N HIS A 71 -14.40 -1.14 22.20
CA HIS A 71 -13.06 -1.24 21.64
C HIS A 71 -13.08 -1.22 20.10
N SER A 72 -12.02 -0.69 19.48
CA SER A 72 -11.93 -0.67 18.01
C SER A 72 -11.91 -2.08 17.41
N ASP A 73 -11.24 -3.04 18.06
CA ASP A 73 -11.22 -4.43 17.58
C ASP A 73 -12.57 -5.14 17.74
N VAL A 74 -13.37 -4.78 18.74
CA VAL A 74 -14.73 -5.31 18.87
C VAL A 74 -15.57 -4.78 17.71
N GLY A 75 -15.51 -3.47 17.43
CA GLY A 75 -16.15 -2.85 16.29
C GLY A 75 -15.73 -3.44 14.94
N HIS A 76 -14.42 -3.60 14.67
CA HIS A 76 -13.93 -4.13 13.40
C HIS A 76 -14.31 -5.59 13.14
N ASN A 77 -14.54 -6.38 14.20
CA ASN A 77 -14.85 -7.80 14.08
C ASN A 77 -16.32 -8.12 14.38
N ALA A 78 -17.18 -7.11 14.57
CA ALA A 78 -18.58 -7.32 14.87
C ALA A 78 -19.31 -7.95 13.67
N ILE A 79 -20.09 -9.00 13.92
CA ILE A 79 -20.90 -9.70 12.91
C ILE A 79 -22.38 -9.71 13.23
N GLY A 80 -22.74 -9.39 14.47
CA GLY A 80 -24.12 -9.32 14.93
C GLY A 80 -24.18 -8.74 16.33
N ALA A 81 -25.40 -8.52 16.81
CA ALA A 81 -25.64 -8.03 18.16
C ALA A 81 -26.87 -8.71 18.75
N LYS A 82 -26.88 -8.80 20.08
CA LYS A 82 -28.07 -9.13 20.86
C LYS A 82 -28.44 -7.96 21.74
N ILE A 83 -29.73 -7.68 21.83
CA ILE A 83 -30.29 -6.73 22.79
C ILE A 83 -31.23 -7.50 23.71
N ASN A 84 -30.99 -7.42 25.02
CA ASN A 84 -31.77 -8.12 26.04
C ASN A 84 -31.87 -9.64 25.77
N GLY A 85 -30.79 -10.23 25.26
CA GLY A 85 -30.69 -11.66 24.93
C GLY A 85 -31.19 -12.05 23.53
N ASN A 86 -31.88 -11.17 22.81
CA ASN A 86 -32.48 -11.47 21.50
C ASN A 86 -31.58 -11.00 20.35
N MET A 87 -31.43 -11.82 19.32
CA MET A 87 -30.68 -11.47 18.10
C MET A 87 -31.39 -10.34 17.34
N ILE A 88 -30.63 -9.31 16.98
CA ILE A 88 -31.15 -8.13 16.27
C ILE A 88 -30.18 -7.72 15.15
N PRO A 89 -30.65 -6.95 14.15
CA PRO A 89 -29.77 -6.34 13.16
C PRO A 89 -28.72 -5.44 13.83
N ILE A 90 -27.46 -5.54 13.39
CA ILE A 90 -26.35 -4.79 14.01
C ILE A 90 -26.50 -3.26 13.86
N GLU A 91 -27.24 -2.80 12.86
CA GLU A 91 -27.56 -1.38 12.63
C GLU A 91 -28.72 -0.85 13.47
N THR A 92 -29.27 -1.66 14.39
CA THR A 92 -30.37 -1.24 15.27
C THR A 92 -29.96 -0.07 16.17
N VAL A 93 -30.81 0.94 16.26
CA VAL A 93 -30.67 2.08 17.17
C VAL A 93 -30.97 1.68 18.61
N LEU A 94 -30.11 2.10 19.52
CA LEU A 94 -30.15 1.79 20.94
C LEU A 94 -31.16 2.67 21.70
N LYS A 95 -31.75 2.09 22.75
CA LYS A 95 -32.67 2.74 23.67
C LYS A 95 -32.14 2.69 25.10
N ASN A 96 -32.65 3.60 25.94
CA ASN A 96 -32.32 3.59 27.37
C ASN A 96 -32.70 2.24 28.01
N GLY A 97 -31.77 1.68 28.77
CA GLY A 97 -31.98 0.42 29.48
C GLY A 97 -31.59 -0.84 28.70
N ASP A 98 -31.24 -0.74 27.42
CA ASP A 98 -30.85 -1.91 26.63
C ASP A 98 -29.58 -2.58 27.16
N ILE A 99 -29.63 -3.89 27.31
CA ILE A 99 -28.45 -4.72 27.57
C ILE A 99 -27.92 -5.22 26.23
N VAL A 100 -26.77 -4.72 25.82
CA VAL A 100 -26.20 -4.93 24.47
C VAL A 100 -25.02 -5.89 24.54
N GLU A 101 -25.11 -6.99 23.80
CA GLU A 101 -24.02 -7.96 23.60
C GLU A 101 -23.60 -7.92 22.13
N ILE A 102 -22.30 -7.70 21.87
CA ILE A 102 -21.76 -7.72 20.51
C ILE A 102 -21.16 -9.09 20.21
N ILE A 103 -21.59 -9.68 19.10
CA ILE A 103 -21.07 -10.95 18.61
C ILE A 103 -19.91 -10.62 17.66
N VAL A 104 -18.72 -11.10 18.00
CA VAL A 104 -17.51 -10.90 17.20
C VAL A 104 -17.11 -12.16 16.45
N SER A 105 -16.65 -12.01 15.21
CA SER A 105 -16.09 -13.10 14.42
C SER A 105 -14.76 -13.58 15.02
N LYS A 106 -14.50 -14.89 14.95
CA LYS A 106 -13.18 -15.47 15.25
C LYS A 106 -12.18 -15.21 14.12
N THR A 107 -12.66 -14.98 12.90
CA THR A 107 -11.84 -14.63 11.74
C THR A 107 -11.89 -13.14 11.46
N LYS A 108 -10.72 -12.54 11.17
CA LYS A 108 -10.61 -11.12 10.84
C LYS A 108 -11.25 -10.86 9.47
N LYS A 109 -12.44 -10.25 9.46
CA LYS A 109 -13.13 -9.80 8.24
C LYS A 109 -13.07 -8.29 8.03
N GLY A 110 -13.03 -7.52 9.13
CA GLY A 110 -13.11 -6.06 9.07
C GLY A 110 -14.55 -5.54 9.02
N PRO A 111 -14.72 -4.22 9.16
CA PRO A 111 -16.02 -3.55 9.10
C PRO A 111 -16.60 -3.52 7.67
N SER A 112 -17.92 -3.32 7.55
CA SER A 112 -18.55 -2.99 6.26
C SER A 112 -18.43 -1.50 5.95
N ARG A 113 -18.38 -1.14 4.65
CA ARG A 113 -18.40 0.26 4.20
C ARG A 113 -19.76 0.91 4.46
N ASP A 114 -20.84 0.13 4.39
CA ASP A 114 -22.21 0.60 4.57
C ASP A 114 -22.44 1.15 5.98
N TRP A 115 -21.64 0.69 6.95
CA TRP A 115 -21.69 1.17 8.33
C TRP A 115 -21.46 2.67 8.45
N LEU A 116 -20.70 3.29 7.51
CA LEU A 116 -20.49 4.74 7.51
C LEU A 116 -21.78 5.55 7.38
N ASN A 117 -22.85 4.94 6.85
CA ASN A 117 -24.16 5.58 6.67
C ASN A 117 -25.07 5.43 7.90
N VAL A 118 -24.81 4.45 8.77
CA VAL A 118 -25.68 4.15 9.94
C VAL A 118 -25.04 4.52 11.28
N VAL A 119 -23.70 4.59 11.35
CA VAL A 119 -23.03 5.00 12.60
C VAL A 119 -23.24 6.47 12.91
N LYS A 120 -23.68 6.73 14.13
CA LYS A 120 -23.96 8.08 14.61
C LYS A 120 -22.69 8.77 15.11
N THR A 121 -21.84 8.04 15.83
CA THR A 121 -20.69 8.61 16.55
C THR A 121 -19.53 8.93 15.61
N SER A 122 -18.89 10.08 15.86
CA SER A 122 -17.66 10.49 15.17
C SER A 122 -16.54 9.47 15.35
N ARG A 123 -16.43 8.90 16.56
CA ARG A 123 -15.46 7.85 16.91
C ARG A 123 -15.58 6.63 16.01
N ALA A 124 -16.77 6.02 15.91
CA ALA A 124 -16.98 4.84 15.07
C ALA A 124 -16.68 5.15 13.61
N ARG A 125 -17.23 6.26 13.09
CA ARG A 125 -17.01 6.71 11.71
C ARG A 125 -15.53 6.88 11.39
N ASN A 126 -14.76 7.49 12.29
CA ASN A 126 -13.34 7.73 12.10
C ASN A 126 -12.51 6.44 12.15
N LYS A 127 -12.81 5.51 13.08
CA LYS A 127 -12.11 4.22 13.14
C LYS A 127 -12.39 3.36 11.90
N ILE A 128 -13.64 3.33 11.42
CA ILE A 128 -14.01 2.64 10.16
C ILE A 128 -13.26 3.24 8.97
N LYS A 129 -13.29 4.57 8.80
CA LYS A 129 -12.53 5.25 7.73
C LYS A 129 -11.03 4.96 7.82
N GLN A 130 -10.47 4.98 9.03
CA GLN A 130 -9.06 4.69 9.26
C GLN A 130 -8.70 3.25 8.88
N TRP A 131 -9.56 2.29 9.20
CA TRP A 131 -9.40 0.88 8.83
C TRP A 131 -9.31 0.72 7.31
N PHE A 132 -10.30 1.24 6.56
CA PHE A 132 -10.30 1.16 5.10
C PHE A 132 -9.11 1.92 4.48
N SER A 133 -8.74 3.08 5.04
CA SER A 133 -7.56 3.81 4.58
C SER A 133 -6.27 3.02 4.75
N LYS A 134 -6.16 2.20 5.81
CA LYS A 134 -4.99 1.36 6.06
C LYS A 134 -4.97 0.15 5.13
N GLU A 135 -6.10 -0.53 4.96
CA GLU A 135 -6.20 -1.71 4.10
C GLU A 135 -5.96 -1.35 2.64
N GLN A 136 -6.66 -0.32 2.14
CA GLN A 136 -6.45 0.21 0.79
C GLN A 136 -4.99 0.63 0.56
N ARG A 137 -4.33 1.22 1.58
CA ARG A 137 -2.91 1.60 1.47
C ARG A 137 -2.00 0.39 1.27
N GLN A 138 -2.29 -0.73 1.93
CA GLN A 138 -1.49 -1.94 1.82
C GLN A 138 -1.74 -2.66 0.49
N GLU A 139 -2.99 -2.79 0.07
CA GLU A 139 -3.35 -3.37 -1.23
C GLU A 139 -2.74 -2.58 -2.39
N THR A 140 -2.88 -1.26 -2.35
CA THR A 140 -2.31 -0.37 -3.39
C THR A 140 -0.78 -0.44 -3.39
N TYR A 141 -0.14 -0.55 -2.22
CA TYR A 141 1.30 -0.76 -2.13
C TYR A 141 1.72 -2.08 -2.80
N ASN A 142 1.05 -3.19 -2.45
CA ASN A 142 1.35 -4.51 -3.01
C ASN A 142 1.16 -4.53 -4.53
N ALA A 143 0.04 -3.99 -5.02
CA ALA A 143 -0.24 -3.86 -6.44
C ALA A 143 0.86 -3.07 -7.18
N GLY A 144 1.30 -1.94 -6.61
CA GLY A 144 2.37 -1.15 -7.21
C GLY A 144 3.72 -1.87 -7.23
N ARG A 145 4.03 -2.61 -6.17
CA ARG A 145 5.24 -3.45 -6.11
C ARG A 145 5.20 -4.56 -7.16
N ASP A 146 4.05 -5.20 -7.37
CA ASP A 146 3.88 -6.26 -8.38
C ASP A 146 3.99 -5.72 -9.79
N ILE A 147 3.40 -4.56 -10.08
CA ILE A 147 3.55 -3.86 -11.36
C ILE A 147 5.03 -3.57 -11.63
N MET A 148 5.74 -3.01 -10.65
CA MET A 148 7.17 -2.70 -10.79
C MET A 148 7.99 -3.98 -11.01
N LEU A 149 7.70 -5.06 -10.27
CA LEU A 149 8.37 -6.34 -10.41
C LEU A 149 8.21 -6.91 -11.82
N LYS A 150 6.99 -6.85 -12.39
CA LYS A 150 6.71 -7.31 -13.76
C LYS A 150 7.54 -6.53 -14.78
N ILE A 151 7.64 -5.20 -14.64
CA ILE A 151 8.41 -4.36 -15.55
C ILE A 151 9.91 -4.65 -15.44
N LEU A 152 10.45 -4.78 -14.22
CA LEU A 152 11.86 -5.13 -14.03
C LEU A 152 12.18 -6.47 -14.69
N ARG A 153 11.37 -7.51 -14.42
CA ARG A 153 11.57 -8.85 -14.97
C ARG A 153 11.52 -8.87 -16.49
N LYS A 154 10.56 -8.15 -17.09
CA LYS A 154 10.45 -8.04 -18.56
C LYS A 154 11.71 -7.47 -19.21
N ASN A 155 12.49 -6.67 -18.47
CA ASN A 155 13.72 -6.05 -18.94
C ASN A 155 14.99 -6.70 -18.34
N GLY A 156 14.91 -7.94 -17.84
CA GLY A 156 16.05 -8.68 -17.32
C GLY A 156 16.59 -8.20 -15.96
N LEU A 157 15.85 -7.35 -15.25
CA LEU A 157 16.21 -6.83 -13.92
C LEU A 157 15.37 -7.48 -12.81
N SER A 158 15.86 -7.36 -11.58
CA SER A 158 15.14 -7.76 -10.36
C SER A 158 15.29 -6.70 -9.27
N PHE A 159 14.54 -6.81 -8.17
CA PHE A 159 14.77 -5.97 -7.00
C PHE A 159 16.16 -6.19 -6.36
N LYS A 160 16.84 -7.31 -6.64
CA LYS A 160 18.23 -7.52 -6.18
C LYS A 160 19.23 -6.69 -6.98
N SER A 161 18.96 -6.48 -8.27
CA SER A 161 19.82 -5.67 -9.15
C SER A 161 19.54 -4.17 -9.04
N ALA A 162 18.47 -3.77 -8.35
CA ALA A 162 18.12 -2.38 -8.07
C ALA A 162 17.98 -2.21 -6.55
N PRO A 163 19.07 -1.85 -5.84
CA PRO A 163 19.06 -1.65 -4.39
C PRO A 163 18.01 -0.64 -3.94
N LEU A 164 17.59 -0.74 -2.69
CA LEU A 164 16.59 0.16 -2.10
C LEU A 164 17.00 1.63 -2.20
N GLU A 165 18.29 1.92 -2.12
CA GLU A 165 18.86 3.27 -2.26
C GLU A 165 18.49 3.93 -3.60
N ILE A 166 18.52 3.17 -4.70
CA ILE A 166 18.13 3.69 -6.03
C ILE A 166 16.63 4.01 -6.04
N PHE A 167 15.81 3.17 -5.41
CA PHE A 167 14.38 3.46 -5.27
C PHE A 167 14.14 4.70 -4.41
N GLU A 168 14.93 4.93 -3.37
CA GLU A 168 14.84 6.13 -2.54
C GLU A 168 15.23 7.40 -3.30
N GLU A 169 16.30 7.36 -4.10
CA GLU A 169 16.68 8.47 -4.96
C GLU A 169 15.60 8.79 -5.99
N VAL A 170 15.11 7.78 -6.71
CA VAL A 170 14.05 7.96 -7.70
C VAL A 170 12.74 8.43 -7.05
N ALA A 171 12.43 7.96 -5.83
CA ALA A 171 11.31 8.48 -5.07
C ALA A 171 11.47 9.99 -4.81
N LYS A 172 12.64 10.44 -4.35
CA LYS A 172 12.92 11.87 -4.11
C LYS A 172 12.81 12.70 -5.39
N GLU A 173 13.33 12.21 -6.52
CA GLU A 173 13.24 12.90 -7.82
C GLU A 173 11.79 13.11 -8.29
N ILE A 174 10.89 12.19 -7.94
CA ILE A 174 9.45 12.25 -8.29
C ILE A 174 8.63 12.85 -7.12
N ASN A 175 9.28 13.56 -6.19
CA ASN A 175 8.65 14.23 -5.04
C ASN A 175 7.92 13.29 -4.04
N PHE A 176 8.33 12.03 -3.96
CA PHE A 176 7.88 11.09 -2.95
C PHE A 176 8.86 11.03 -1.78
N ARG A 177 8.36 11.20 -0.55
CA ARG A 177 9.18 11.17 0.67
C ARG A 177 9.71 9.77 1.02
N LYS A 178 8.99 8.71 0.63
CA LYS A 178 9.32 7.32 0.95
C LYS A 178 9.08 6.41 -0.25
N VAL A 179 9.85 5.34 -0.35
CA VAL A 179 9.65 4.29 -1.36
C VAL A 179 8.25 3.67 -1.28
N ASP A 180 7.71 3.47 -0.08
CA ASP A 180 6.33 3.00 0.08
C ASP A 180 5.30 3.93 -0.56
N THR A 181 5.51 5.25 -0.48
CA THR A 181 4.61 6.20 -1.12
C THR A 181 4.74 6.17 -2.64
N LEU A 182 5.94 5.91 -3.16
CA LEU A 182 6.18 5.69 -4.58
C LEU A 182 5.43 4.45 -5.08
N PHE A 183 5.57 3.31 -4.41
CA PHE A 183 4.86 2.08 -4.79
C PHE A 183 3.35 2.23 -4.68
N ARG A 184 2.82 2.92 -3.66
CA ARG A 184 1.40 3.28 -3.62
C ARG A 184 0.98 4.19 -4.79
N GLY A 185 1.84 5.14 -5.18
CA GLY A 185 1.62 5.99 -6.35
C GLY A 185 1.52 5.18 -7.64
N ILE A 186 2.37 4.16 -7.79
CA ILE A 186 2.34 3.22 -8.91
C ILE A 186 1.06 2.38 -8.89
N GLY A 187 0.71 1.76 -7.75
CA GLY A 187 -0.47 0.90 -7.65
C GLY A 187 -1.79 1.64 -7.83
N SER A 188 -1.82 2.94 -7.49
CA SER A 188 -2.97 3.82 -7.76
C SER A 188 -2.93 4.49 -9.14
N HIS A 189 -1.97 4.12 -10.00
CA HIS A 189 -1.75 4.68 -11.34
C HIS A 189 -1.51 6.20 -11.38
N LYS A 190 -1.20 6.83 -10.23
CA LYS A 190 -0.78 8.25 -10.16
C LYS A 190 0.60 8.47 -10.75
N VAL A 191 1.43 7.42 -10.75
CA VAL A 191 2.79 7.43 -11.30
C VAL A 191 2.93 6.26 -12.26
N SER A 192 3.42 6.53 -13.47
CA SER A 192 3.71 5.47 -14.44
C SER A 192 4.91 4.65 -13.98
N ALA A 193 4.71 3.34 -13.82
CA ALA A 193 5.78 2.41 -13.46
C ALA A 193 6.90 2.37 -14.52
N HIS A 194 6.58 2.63 -15.79
CA HIS A 194 7.58 2.74 -16.85
C HIS A 194 8.48 3.97 -16.66
N GLN A 195 7.89 5.10 -16.25
CA GLN A 195 8.62 6.33 -15.97
C GLN A 195 9.58 6.18 -14.78
N VAL A 196 9.20 5.36 -13.79
CA VAL A 196 10.05 4.99 -12.64
C VAL A 196 11.17 4.05 -13.10
N PHE A 197 10.84 3.05 -13.92
CA PHE A 197 11.80 2.11 -14.50
C PHE A 197 12.92 2.81 -15.29
N THR A 198 12.59 3.74 -16.19
CA THR A 198 13.59 4.47 -16.99
C THR A 198 14.59 5.22 -16.11
N ARG A 199 14.13 5.82 -15.00
CA ARG A 199 15.01 6.50 -14.04
C ARG A 199 15.91 5.52 -13.28
N ILE A 200 15.37 4.37 -12.86
CA ILE A 200 16.15 3.31 -12.22
C ILE A 200 17.26 2.83 -13.15
N VAL A 201 16.96 2.57 -14.43
CA VAL A 201 17.96 2.14 -15.41
C VAL A 201 19.05 3.20 -15.61
N LYS A 202 18.66 4.48 -15.71
CA LYS A 202 19.61 5.60 -15.80
C LYS A 202 20.57 5.62 -14.60
N LYS A 203 20.06 5.49 -13.38
CA LYS A 203 20.89 5.44 -12.17
C LYS A 203 21.81 4.23 -12.12
N LEU A 204 21.30 3.04 -12.47
CA LEU A 204 22.10 1.82 -12.56
C LEU A 204 23.23 1.90 -13.60
N SER A 205 23.01 2.64 -14.69
CA SER A 205 24.04 2.87 -15.70
C SER A 205 25.10 3.88 -15.27
N GLN A 206 24.78 4.79 -14.35
CA GLN A 206 25.70 5.79 -13.80
C GLN A 206 26.57 5.24 -12.66
N THR A 207 26.10 4.22 -11.94
CA THR A 207 26.85 3.54 -10.87
C THR A 207 27.79 2.45 -11.36
N LYS A 208 27.60 1.92 -12.57
CA LYS A 208 28.65 1.14 -13.23
C LYS A 208 29.73 2.11 -13.69
N PRO A 209 31.03 1.85 -13.44
CA PRO A 209 32.08 2.64 -14.08
C PRO A 209 31.79 2.58 -15.58
N LYS A 210 31.73 3.74 -16.24
CA LYS A 210 31.79 3.79 -17.70
C LYS A 210 33.02 2.96 -18.06
N LYS A 211 32.83 1.76 -18.62
CA LYS A 211 33.87 1.22 -19.50
C LYS A 211 33.98 2.28 -20.58
N GLU A 212 35.04 3.07 -20.53
CA GLU A 212 35.45 3.87 -21.68
C GLU A 212 35.50 2.87 -22.83
N LEU A 213 34.60 3.05 -23.79
CA LEU A 213 34.64 2.31 -25.03
C LEU A 213 35.99 2.69 -25.66
N THR A 214 36.96 1.79 -25.59
CA THR A 214 38.17 1.93 -26.38
C THR A 214 37.79 1.72 -27.84
N ILE A 215 38.54 2.36 -28.74
CA ILE A 215 38.32 2.30 -30.20
C ILE A 215 38.28 0.83 -30.70
N GLU A 216 38.93 -0.07 -29.97
CA GLU A 216 38.95 -1.52 -30.17
C GLU A 216 37.56 -2.18 -30.12
N ASP A 217 36.64 -1.68 -29.29
CA ASP A 217 35.27 -2.23 -29.18
C ASP A 217 34.36 -1.83 -30.36
N ILE A 218 34.70 -0.75 -31.07
CA ILE A 218 33.97 -0.28 -32.26
C ILE A 218 34.33 -1.16 -33.46
N HIS A 219 35.62 -1.49 -33.61
CA HIS A 219 36.11 -2.33 -34.71
C HIS A 219 35.65 -3.79 -34.61
N LYS A 220 35.28 -4.27 -33.42
CA LYS A 220 34.81 -5.66 -33.24
C LYS A 220 33.37 -5.89 -33.73
N LYS A 221 32.58 -4.83 -33.93
CA LYS A 221 31.20 -4.95 -34.44
C LYS A 221 31.09 -4.94 -35.96
N GLU A 222 32.11 -4.48 -36.68
CA GLU A 222 32.13 -4.45 -38.14
C GLU A 222 32.81 -5.68 -38.76
N ALA A 223 33.54 -6.49 -37.97
CA ALA A 223 34.24 -7.68 -38.45
C ALA A 223 33.38 -8.96 -38.55
N GLU A 224 32.05 -8.86 -38.45
CA GLU A 224 31.12 -9.94 -38.77
C GLU A 224 30.52 -9.81 -40.20
N GLU A 225 31.16 -9.04 -41.08
CA GLU A 225 30.97 -9.22 -42.52
C GLU A 225 31.91 -10.31 -43.05
N LYS A 226 31.28 -11.36 -43.60
CA LYS A 226 31.88 -12.55 -44.19
C LYS A 226 33.17 -12.25 -44.97
N VAL A 227 34.31 -12.60 -44.38
CA VAL A 227 35.60 -12.63 -45.10
C VAL A 227 35.56 -13.81 -46.06
N SER A 228 35.35 -13.54 -47.36
CA SER A 228 35.65 -14.50 -48.42
C SER A 228 37.13 -14.88 -48.29
N SER A 229 37.44 -16.17 -48.25
CA SER A 229 38.69 -16.75 -47.76
C SER A 229 39.99 -16.40 -48.51
N GLY A 230 40.02 -15.38 -49.36
CA GLY A 230 41.23 -14.86 -50.03
C GLY A 230 41.94 -15.84 -50.97
N ILE A 231 41.42 -17.06 -51.12
CA ILE A 231 41.99 -18.15 -51.89
C ILE A 231 41.20 -18.28 -53.20
N LYS A 232 41.90 -18.12 -54.33
CA LYS A 232 41.32 -18.27 -55.67
C LYS A 232 41.78 -19.60 -56.27
N VAL A 233 40.84 -20.52 -56.53
CA VAL A 233 41.12 -21.81 -57.17
C VAL A 233 41.08 -21.61 -58.69
N SER A 234 42.15 -22.02 -59.39
CA SER A 234 42.25 -21.87 -60.85
C SER A 234 41.09 -22.57 -61.57
N GLY A 235 40.26 -21.79 -62.27
CA GLY A 235 39.16 -22.30 -63.11
C GLY A 235 37.78 -22.38 -62.44
N MET A 236 37.63 -21.99 -61.17
CA MET A 236 36.33 -21.95 -60.48
C MET A 236 36.16 -20.64 -59.69
N GLU A 237 35.00 -20.01 -59.83
CA GLU A 237 34.58 -18.88 -59.01
C GLU A 237 33.62 -19.41 -57.94
N GLU A 238 33.91 -19.12 -56.65
CA GLU A 238 33.12 -19.53 -55.47
C GLU A 238 33.22 -21.02 -55.03
N VAL A 239 34.42 -21.45 -54.65
CA VAL A 239 34.62 -22.73 -53.95
C VAL A 239 34.82 -22.49 -52.45
N LEU A 240 34.16 -23.29 -51.61
CA LEU A 240 34.32 -23.25 -50.17
C LEU A 240 35.66 -23.88 -49.79
N VAL A 241 36.64 -23.04 -49.42
CA VAL A 241 38.01 -23.47 -49.11
C VAL A 241 38.24 -23.46 -47.60
N THR A 242 38.89 -24.49 -47.06
CA THR A 242 39.29 -24.59 -45.65
C THR A 242 40.79 -24.86 -45.58
N ILE A 243 41.53 -24.08 -44.79
CA ILE A 243 42.98 -24.26 -44.61
C ILE A 243 43.23 -25.47 -43.68
N ALA A 244 44.08 -26.40 -44.11
CA ALA A 244 44.45 -27.55 -43.31
C ALA A 244 45.29 -27.12 -42.09
N ARG A 245 45.12 -27.80 -40.94
CA ARG A 245 45.81 -27.44 -39.69
C ARG A 245 47.30 -27.83 -39.65
N CYS A 246 47.81 -28.51 -40.68
CA CYS A 246 49.20 -28.95 -40.75
C CYS A 246 50.16 -27.85 -41.22
N CYS A 247 49.68 -26.88 -42.01
CA CYS A 247 50.49 -25.83 -42.64
C CYS A 247 49.68 -24.52 -42.69
N ASN A 248 50.30 -23.37 -42.39
CA ASN A 248 49.64 -22.07 -42.45
C ASN A 248 50.25 -21.22 -43.58
N PRO A 249 49.75 -21.33 -44.83
CA PRO A 249 50.35 -20.67 -45.98
C PRO A 249 50.23 -19.15 -45.87
N VAL A 250 51.26 -18.44 -46.31
CA VAL A 250 51.31 -16.96 -46.30
C VAL A 250 51.14 -16.38 -47.71
N PRO A 251 50.77 -15.10 -47.86
CA PRO A 251 50.57 -14.48 -49.17
C PRO A 251 51.81 -14.57 -50.07
N GLY A 252 51.66 -15.21 -51.23
CA GLY A 252 52.74 -15.46 -52.19
C GLY A 252 53.17 -16.94 -52.26
N ASP A 253 52.75 -17.77 -51.31
CA ASP A 253 52.99 -19.20 -51.36
C ASP A 253 52.14 -19.87 -52.45
N ASN A 254 52.75 -20.84 -53.14
CA ASN A 254 51.99 -21.76 -54.00
C ASN A 254 51.26 -22.76 -53.12
N ILE A 255 49.93 -22.69 -53.11
CA ILE A 255 49.06 -23.59 -52.37
C ILE A 255 48.59 -24.71 -53.31
N LEU A 256 48.77 -25.97 -52.90
CA LEU A 256 48.22 -27.15 -53.55
C LEU A 256 47.14 -27.73 -52.63
N GLY A 257 45.92 -27.89 -53.15
CA GLY A 257 44.75 -28.41 -52.44
C GLY A 257 44.29 -29.75 -52.99
#